data_AF-W2CA63-F1
#
_entry.id   AF-W2CA63-F1
#
_cell.length_a   1.000
_cell.length_b   1.000
_cell.length_c   1.000
_cell.angle_alpha   90.00
_cell.angle_beta   90.00
_cell.angle_gamma   90.00
#
_symmetry.space_group_name_H-M   'P 1'
#
loop_
_entity.id
_entity.type
_entity.pdbx_description
1 polymer ?
#
loop_
_entity_poly.entity_id
_entity_poly.type
_entity_poly.pdbx_seq_one_letter_code
_entity_poly.pdbx_strand_id
1 'polypeptide(L)' 'MSRKGLILMVRGKEYALPYSRFPWFEQARVSDVFDVEMRGRSRIRWEALDVDLSLSILENPDAYPLTAR' A
#
# COMPACT_ATOMS: atom_id res chain seq x y z
N MET A 1 -0.54 11.35 -19.69
CA MET A 1 -0.63 10.02 -19.06
C MET A 1 -1.14 10.22 -17.64
N SER A 2 -2.19 9.52 -17.20
CA SER A 2 -2.67 9.61 -15.81
C SER A 2 -1.99 8.56 -14.94
N ARG A 3 -1.59 8.92 -13.72
CA ARG A 3 -1.07 7.98 -12.72
C ARG A 3 -2.26 7.27 -12.08
N LYS A 4 -2.27 5.93 -12.07
CA LYS A 4 -3.42 5.13 -11.59
C LYS A 4 -3.19 4.41 -10.26
N GLY A 5 -1.94 4.29 -9.82
CA GLY A 5 -1.60 3.51 -8.64
C GLY A 5 -0.16 3.01 -8.68
N LEU A 6 0.13 2.07 -7.78
CA LEU A 6 1.41 1.37 -7.67
C LEU A 6 1.20 -0.15 -7.75
N ILE A 7 2.29 -0.88 -7.96
CA ILE A 7 2.34 -2.34 -7.78
C ILE A 7 3.34 -2.61 -6.66
N LEU A 8 2.92 -3.38 -5.67
CA LEU A 8 3.78 -3.86 -4.59
C LEU A 8 4.03 -5.35 -4.77
N MET A 9 5.30 -5.75 -4.80
CA MET A 9 5.68 -7.15 -4.83
C MET A 9 6.04 -7.63 -3.42
N VAL A 10 5.31 -8.63 -2.94
CA VAL A 10 5.54 -9.24 -1.62
C VAL A 10 5.68 -10.74 -1.80
N ARG A 11 6.83 -11.30 -1.44
CA ARG A 11 7.11 -12.75 -1.51
C ARG A 11 6.76 -13.39 -2.86
N GLY A 12 7.07 -12.69 -3.96
CA GLY A 12 6.81 -13.17 -5.32
C GLY A 12 5.36 -13.01 -5.81
N LYS A 13 4.50 -12.33 -5.05
CA LYS A 13 3.13 -11.98 -5.46
C LYS A 13 3.00 -10.47 -5.64
N GLU A 14 2.38 -10.07 -6.74
CA GLU A 14 2.08 -8.68 -7.03
C GLU A 14 0.71 -8.28 -6.44
N TYR A 15 0.67 -7.08 -5.88
CA TYR A 15 -0.53 -6.45 -5.33
C TYR A 15 -0.72 -5.09 -5.97
N ALA A 16 -1.88 -4.86 -6.58
CA ALA A 16 -2.23 -3.57 -7.15
C ALA A 16 -2.72 -2.63 -6.05
N LEU A 17 -2.12 -1.44 -5.96
CA LEU A 17 -2.53 -0.36 -5.06
C LEU A 17 -3.03 0.83 -5.88
N PRO A 18 -4.30 0.80 -6.34
CA PRO A 18 -4.88 1.93 -7.07
C PRO A 18 -5.05 3.15 -6.15
N TYR A 19 -4.78 4.35 -6.65
CA TYR A 19 -4.90 5.58 -5.85
C TYR A 19 -6.34 5.89 -5.42
N SER A 20 -7.34 5.38 -6.16
CA SER A 20 -8.75 5.46 -5.75
C SER A 20 -9.02 4.73 -4.42
N ARG A 21 -8.14 3.81 -4.02
CA ARG A 21 -8.26 3.03 -2.78
C ARG A 21 -7.16 3.35 -1.78
N PHE A 22 -5.96 3.64 -2.25
CA PHE A 22 -4.79 3.95 -1.45
C PHE A 22 -4.28 5.36 -1.80
N PRO A 23 -5.06 6.42 -1.49
CA PRO A 23 -4.80 7.77 -1.98
C PRO A 23 -3.51 8.38 -1.40
N TRP A 24 -3.05 7.90 -0.25
CA TRP A 24 -1.84 8.38 0.43
C TRP A 24 -0.58 8.26 -0.44
N PHE A 25 -0.57 7.33 -1.39
CA PHE A 25 0.55 7.14 -2.31
C PHE A 25 0.53 8.09 -3.52
N GLU A 26 -0.58 8.77 -3.82
CA GLU A 26 -0.71 9.57 -5.05
C GLU A 26 0.25 10.77 -5.09
N GLN A 27 0.54 11.34 -3.92
CA GLN A 27 1.41 12.50 -3.76
C GLN A 27 2.65 12.21 -2.88
N ALA A 28 2.84 10.95 -2.47
CA ALA A 28 4.01 10.53 -1.70
C ALA A 28 5.30 10.74 -2.50
N ARG A 29 6.40 11.09 -1.81
CA ARG A 29 7.72 11.11 -2.44
C ARG A 29 8.09 9.69 -2.80
N VAL A 30 8.76 9.54 -3.95
CA VAL A 30 9.24 8.23 -4.41
C VAL A 30 10.10 7.56 -3.33
N SER A 31 11.01 8.29 -2.68
CA SER A 31 11.81 7.77 -1.56
C SER A 31 10.96 7.12 -0.47
N ASP A 32 9.87 7.76 -0.08
CA ASP A 32 9.04 7.36 1.04
C ASP A 32 8.16 6.16 0.67
N VAL A 33 7.81 5.99 -0.62
CA VAL A 33 7.10 4.81 -1.14
C VAL A 33 8.00 3.58 -1.18
N PHE A 34 9.28 3.76 -1.52
CA PHE A 34 10.26 2.67 -1.57
C PHE A 34 10.79 2.29 -0.18
N ASP A 35 10.64 3.16 0.82
CA ASP A 35 10.95 2.88 2.23
C ASP A 35 9.83 2.05 2.90
N VAL A 36 9.66 0.82 2.39
CA VAL A 36 8.64 -0.13 2.81
C VAL A 36 9.25 -1.27 3.62
N GLU A 37 8.67 -1.55 4.79
CA GLU A 37 9.16 -2.60 5.68
C GLU A 37 8.09 -3.64 6.00
N MET A 38 8.49 -4.91 6.03
CA MET A 38 7.67 -5.99 6.59
C MET A 38 7.68 -5.92 8.12
N ARG A 39 6.51 -5.78 8.74
CA ARG A 39 6.31 -5.90 10.19
C ARG A 39 5.78 -7.30 10.53
N GLY A 40 6.71 -8.21 10.81
CA GLY A 40 6.39 -9.60 11.12
C GLY A 40 5.96 -10.41 9.90
N ARG A 41 4.97 -11.30 10.05
CA ARG A 41 4.61 -12.27 9.00
C ARG A 41 3.59 -11.76 7.99
N SER A 42 2.75 -10.79 8.36
CA SER A 42 1.56 -10.42 7.60
C SER A 42 1.25 -8.92 7.56
N ARG A 43 2.12 -8.05 8.09
CA ARG A 43 1.94 -6.59 8.01
C ARG A 43 3.08 -5.92 7.26
N ILE A 44 2.75 -4.81 6.63
CA ILE A 44 3.66 -3.95 5.86
C ILE A 44 3.44 -2.54 6.35
N ARG A 45 4.54 -1.79 6.49
CA ARG A 45 4.55 -0.46 7.07
C ARG A 45 5.40 0.46 6.21
N TRP A 46 4.88 1.65 5.96
CA TRP A 46 5.60 2.81 5.46
C TRP A 46 5.62 3.85 6.58
N GLU A 47 6.72 3.98 7.31
CA GLU A 47 6.78 4.85 8.48
C GLU A 47 6.62 6.33 8.10
N ALA A 48 7.32 6.79 7.06
CA ALA A 48 7.25 8.18 6.61
C ALA A 48 5.87 8.61 6.11
N LEU A 49 5.05 7.66 5.65
CA LEU A 49 3.69 7.91 5.16
C LEU A 49 2.61 7.68 6.22
N ASP A 50 3.00 7.18 7.39
CA ASP A 50 2.09 6.68 8.42
C ASP A 50 1.05 5.67 7.91
N VAL A 51 1.46 4.81 6.96
CA VAL A 51 0.59 3.79 6.36
C VAL A 51 0.96 2.40 6.86
N ASP A 52 0.00 1.68 7.43
CA ASP A 52 0.15 0.26 7.79
C ASP A 52 -0.92 -0.58 7.10
N LEU A 53 -0.51 -1.66 6.44
CA LEU A 53 -1.40 -2.57 5.73
C LEU A 53 -1.11 -4.02 6.11
N SER A 54 -2.17 -4.76 6.45
CA SER A 54 -2.10 -6.22 6.51
C SER A 54 -2.18 -6.84 5.12
N LEU A 55 -1.51 -7.98 4.90
CA LEU A 55 -1.61 -8.74 3.64
C LEU A 55 -3.05 -9.13 3.31
N SER A 56 -3.90 -9.38 4.31
CA SER A 56 -5.32 -9.68 4.10
C SER A 56 -6.09 -8.54 3.44
N ILE A 57 -5.72 -7.28 3.71
CA ILE A 57 -6.30 -6.11 3.01
C ILE A 57 -5.82 -6.09 1.55
N LEU A 58 -4.56 -6.42 1.29
CA LEU A 58 -4.04 -6.47 -0.07
C LEU A 58 -4.67 -7.62 -0.88
N GLU A 59 -5.00 -8.73 -0.22
CA GLU A 59 -5.59 -9.92 -0.84
C GLU A 59 -7.08 -9.80 -1.10
N ASN A 60 -7.82 -9.21 -0.17
CA ASN A 60 -9.25 -8.98 -0.30
C ASN A 60 -9.57 -7.53 0.07
N PRO A 61 -9.21 -6.59 -0.81
CA PRO A 61 -9.36 -5.18 -0.51
C PRO A 61 -10.84 -4.84 -0.22
N ASP A 62 -11.80 -5.34 -1.01
CA ASP A 62 -13.24 -5.05 -0.86
C ASP A 62 -13.86 -5.46 0.48
N ALA A 63 -13.28 -6.44 1.19
CA ALA A 63 -13.73 -6.82 2.53
C ALA A 63 -13.39 -5.78 3.62
N TYR A 64 -12.49 -4.84 3.32
CA TYR A 64 -12.02 -3.83 4.27
C TYR A 64 -12.22 -2.42 3.68
N PRO A 65 -13.27 -1.69 4.10
CA PRO A 65 -13.40 -0.29 3.75
C PRO A 65 -12.28 0.49 4.45
N LEU A 66 -11.30 0.93 3.68
CA LEU A 66 -10.23 1.79 4.18
C LEU A 66 -10.83 3.17 4.45
N THR A 67 -10.89 3.55 5.72
CA THR A 67 -11.27 4.91 6.10
C THR A 67 -9.99 5.75 6.06
N ALA A 68 -9.78 6.49 4.99
CA ALA A 68 -8.85 7.61 5.02
C ALA A 68 -9.50 8.69 5.92
N ARG A 69 -8.83 9.10 6.98
CA ARG A 69 -9.26 10.21 7.82
C ARG A 69 -8.46 11.46 7.50
#